data_AF-A0A414WDE0-F1
#
_entry.id   AF-A0A414WDE0-F1
#
_cell.length_a   1.000
_cell.length_b   1.000
_cell.length_c   1.000
_cell.angle_alpha   90.00
_cell.angle_beta   90.00
_cell.angle_gamma   90.00
#
_symmetry.space_group_name_H-M   'P 1'
#
loop_
_entity.id
_entity.type
_entity.pdbx_description
1 polymer ?
#
loop_
_entity_poly.entity_id
_entity_poly.type
_entity_poly.pdbx_seq_one_letter_code
_entity_poly.pdbx_strand_id
1 'polypeptide(L)' 'MNAEDLVLNFKKDMANLSKTERRRAIESVRDVIRAAAFDDAAGSAYEVGRCPRCGSVAVVKKGKSKNGEQRYLCRGCGR' A
#
# COMPACT_ATOMS: atom_id res chain seq x y z
N MET A 1 -22.00 8.90 10.75
CA MET A 1 -20.61 9.33 10.96
C MET A 1 -20.36 10.46 9.97
N ASN A 2 -20.03 11.66 10.46
CA ASN A 2 -19.64 12.76 9.57
C ASN A 2 -18.11 12.72 9.31
N ALA A 3 -17.62 13.57 8.41
CA ALA A 3 -16.19 13.61 8.06
C ALA A 3 -15.30 14.00 9.24
N GLU A 4 -15.81 14.84 10.15
CA GLU A 4 -15.08 15.34 11.32
C GLU A 4 -14.91 14.23 12.37
N ASP A 5 -15.98 13.48 12.66
CA ASP A 5 -15.99 12.31 13.53
C ASP A 5 -15.00 11.24 13.04
N LEU A 6 -14.95 11.03 11.73
CA LEU A 6 -14.03 10.07 11.11
C LEU A 6 -12.57 10.45 11.37
N VAL A 7 -12.23 11.74 11.18
CA VAL A 7 -10.87 12.23 11.41
C VAL A 7 -10.49 12.18 12.89
N LEU A 8 -11.42 12.52 13.78
CA LEU A 8 -11.19 12.48 15.23
C LEU A 8 -10.91 11.05 15.71
N ASN A 9 -11.73 10.09 15.31
CA ASN A 9 -11.54 8.68 15.66
C ASN A 9 -10.22 8.14 15.09
N PHE A 10 -9.94 8.44 13.81
CA PHE A 10 -8.71 8.01 13.16
C PHE A 10 -7.45 8.54 13.87
N LYS A 11 -7.44 9.81 14.28
CA LYS A 11 -6.31 10.38 15.04
C LYS A 11 -6.11 9.67 16.37
N LYS A 12 -7.19 9.35 17.09
CA LYS A 12 -7.15 8.66 18.38
C LYS A 12 -6.58 7.25 18.23
N ASP A 13 -7.06 6.49 17.25
CA ASP A 13 -6.60 5.12 17.02
C ASP A 13 -5.13 5.08 16.59
N MET A 14 -4.70 6.01 15.74
CA MET A 14 -3.31 6.11 15.29
C MET A 14 -2.34 6.47 16.42
N ALA A 15 -2.78 7.23 17.42
CA ALA A 15 -1.97 7.59 18.57
C ALA A 15 -1.61 6.37 19.43
N ASN A 16 -2.50 5.36 19.49
CA ASN A 16 -2.31 4.15 20.29
C ASN A 16 -1.39 3.11 19.63
N LEU A 17 -1.04 3.28 18.35
CA LEU A 17 -0.16 2.36 17.62
C LEU A 17 1.32 2.64 17.89
N SER A 18 2.12 1.57 17.90
CA SER A 18 3.58 1.67 17.85
C SER A 18 4.06 2.33 16.56
N LYS A 19 5.31 2.80 16.50
CA LYS A 19 5.86 3.47 15.29
C LYS A 19 5.75 2.59 14.04
N THR A 20 6.00 1.29 14.16
CA THR A 20 5.96 0.34 13.05
C THR A 20 4.53 0.06 12.60
N GLU A 21 3.60 -0.14 13.53
CA GLU A 21 2.18 -0.35 13.22
C GLU A 21 1.54 0.92 12.65
N ARG A 22 1.88 2.09 13.20
CA ARG A 22 1.43 3.38 12.69
C ARG A 22 1.85 3.57 11.23
N ARG A 23 3.10 3.22 10.89
CA ARG A 23 3.56 3.27 9.49
C ARG A 23 2.73 2.35 8.58
N ARG A 24 2.51 1.10 9.00
CA ARG A 24 1.70 0.13 8.24
C ARG A 24 0.26 0.60 8.05
N ALA A 25 -0.36 1.13 9.11
CA ALA A 25 -1.72 1.66 9.06
C ALA A 25 -1.85 2.84 8.08
N ILE A 26 -0.88 3.76 8.05
CA ILE A 26 -0.86 4.87 7.07
C ILE A 26 -0.80 4.34 5.64
N GLU A 27 0.03 3.32 5.39
CA GLU A 27 0.16 2.71 4.07
C GLU A 27 -1.15 2.06 3.62
N SER A 28 -1.77 1.23 4.48
CA SER A 28 -3.05 0.58 4.17
C SER A 28 -4.19 1.59 3.93
N VAL A 29 -4.29 2.63 4.77
CA VAL A 29 -5.35 3.65 4.64
C VAL A 29 -5.18 4.47 3.37
N ARG A 30 -3.94 4.76 2.97
CA ARG A 30 -3.66 5.44 1.69
C ARG A 30 -4.17 4.63 0.50
N ASP A 31 -4.02 3.31 0.53
CA ASP A 31 -4.48 2.45 -0.57
C ASP A 31 -6.03 2.41 -0.62
N VAL A 32 -6.70 2.36 0.53
CA VAL A 32 -8.17 2.49 0.62
C VAL A 32 -8.65 3.83 0.06
N ILE A 33 -8.01 4.94 0.45
CA ILE A 33 -8.39 6.28 -0.05
C ILE A 33 -8.21 6.36 -1.57
N ARG A 34 -7.13 5.81 -2.11
CA ARG A 34 -6.89 5.80 -3.56
C ARG A 34 -7.95 4.99 -4.29
N ALA A 35 -8.25 3.78 -3.83
CA ALA A 35 -9.28 2.94 -4.45
C ALA A 35 -10.64 3.64 -4.44
N ALA A 36 -11.00 4.28 -3.33
CA ALA A 36 -12.25 5.03 -3.19
C ALA A 36 -12.31 6.32 -4.02
N ALA A 37 -11.17 6.99 -4.23
CA ALA A 37 -11.13 8.27 -4.95
C ALA A 37 -11.17 8.12 -6.48
N PHE A 38 -10.77 6.96 -7.01
CA PHE A 38 -10.59 6.76 -8.46
C PHE A 38 -11.47 5.66 -9.05
N ASP A 39 -12.43 5.11 -8.30
CA ASP A 39 -13.28 3.97 -8.71
C ASP A 39 -12.46 2.80 -9.28
N ASP A 40 -11.23 2.65 -8.81
CA ASP A 40 -10.34 1.57 -9.20
C ASP A 40 -10.85 0.28 -8.55
N ALA A 41 -11.84 -0.34 -9.17
CA ALA A 41 -12.10 -1.78 -9.09
C ALA A 41 -10.96 -2.56 -9.78
N ALA A 42 -9.71 -2.16 -9.53
CA ALA A 42 -8.53 -2.82 -10.05
C ALA A 42 -8.43 -4.18 -9.37
N GLY A 43 -9.01 -5.17 -10.05
CA GLY A 43 -9.06 -6.56 -9.64
C GLY A 43 -7.68 -7.08 -9.29
N SER A 44 -7.62 -7.78 -8.16
CA SER A 44 -6.96 -9.08 -7.89
C SER A 44 -5.67 -9.52 -8.60
N ALA A 45 -4.94 -8.66 -9.30
CA ALA A 45 -3.53 -8.85 -9.50
C ALA A 45 -2.85 -8.19 -8.30
N TYR A 46 -2.01 -8.93 -7.58
CA TYR A 46 -0.98 -8.35 -6.73
C TYR A 46 -0.04 -7.50 -7.61
N GLU A 47 -0.52 -6.34 -8.04
CA GLU A 47 0.33 -5.28 -8.53
C GLU A 47 1.02 -4.76 -7.29
N VAL A 48 2.30 -5.11 -7.15
CA VAL A 48 3.15 -4.63 -6.06
C VAL A 48 3.31 -3.12 -6.24
N GLY A 49 2.29 -2.35 -5.86
CA GLY A 49 2.22 -0.90 -6.04
C GLY A 49 3.30 -0.17 -5.24
N ARG A 50 3.87 -0.86 -4.24
CA ARG A 50 5.01 -0.42 -3.46
C ARG A 50 5.90 -1.59 -3.12
N CYS A 51 7.20 -1.37 -3.14
CA CYS A 51 8.17 -2.33 -2.66
C CYS A 51 7.94 -2.59 -1.16
N PRO A 52 7.64 -3.83 -0.72
CA PRO A 52 7.39 -4.12 0.69
C PRO A 52 8.64 -3.95 1.57
N ARG A 53 9.82 -3.80 0.96
CA ARG A 53 11.09 -3.62 1.67
C ARG A 53 11.40 -2.16 1.96
N CYS A 54 11.18 -1.27 0.99
CA CYS A 54 11.59 0.14 1.10
C CYS A 54 10.45 1.15 0.89
N GLY A 55 9.24 0.71 0.58
CA GLY A 55 8.08 1.57 0.33
C GLY A 55 8.10 2.33 -1.00
N SER A 56 9.16 2.17 -1.81
CA SER A 56 9.27 2.81 -3.12
C SER A 56 8.17 2.35 -4.07
N VAL A 57 7.57 3.29 -4.79
CA VAL A 57 6.57 3.03 -5.84
C VAL A 57 7.21 2.66 -7.19
N ALA A 58 8.55 2.74 -7.29
CA ALA A 58 9.28 2.44 -8.52
C ALA A 58 9.48 0.91 -8.70
N VAL A 59 8.39 0.15 -8.68
CA VAL A 59 8.39 -1.31 -8.89
C VAL A 59 7.99 -1.61 -10.33
N VAL A 60 8.80 -2.41 -11.02
CA VAL A 60 8.60 -2.79 -12.43
C VAL A 60 8.54 -4.29 -12.60
N LYS A 61 7.83 -4.78 -13.62
CA LYS A 61 7.80 -6.20 -14.00
C LYS A 61 9.20 -6.65 -14.45
N LYS A 62 9.71 -7.77 -13.90
CA LYS A 62 11.02 -8.37 -14.20
C LYS A 62 10.86 -9.80 -14.74
N GLY A 63 10.12 -9.93 -15.83
CA GLY A 63 9.86 -11.22 -16.48
C GLY A 63 9.07 -12.19 -15.60
N LYS A 64 9.07 -13.47 -15.98
CA LYS A 64 8.41 -14.55 -15.25
C LYS A 64 9.43 -15.54 -14.68
N SER A 65 9.10 -16.23 -13.59
CA SER A 65 9.86 -17.36 -13.07
C SER A 65 9.63 -18.63 -13.91
N LYS A 66 10.36 -19.71 -13.59
CA LYS A 66 10.26 -21.00 -14.31
C LYS A 66 8.86 -21.62 -14.24
N ASN A 67 8.10 -21.36 -13.19
CA ASN A 67 6.70 -21.77 -13.00
C ASN A 67 5.68 -20.77 -13.59
N GLY A 68 6.13 -19.71 -14.26
CA GLY A 68 5.26 -18.74 -14.94
C GLY A 68 4.75 -17.59 -14.06
N GLU A 69 5.13 -17.53 -12.78
CA GLU A 69 4.73 -16.41 -11.91
C GLU A 69 5.42 -15.10 -12.31
N GLN A 70 4.70 -13.99 -12.19
CA GLN A 70 5.23 -12.67 -12.50
C GLN A 70 6.25 -12.25 -11.44
N ARG A 71 7.47 -11.91 -11.88
CA ARG A 71 8.50 -11.33 -11.01
C ARG A 71 8.49 -9.82 -11.11
N TYR A 72 8.93 -9.16 -10.04
CA TYR A 72 9.04 -7.71 -9.96
C TYR A 72 10.43 -7.29 -9.48
N LEU A 73 10.79 -6.04 -9.75
CA LEU A 73 12.02 -5.39 -9.28
C LEU A 73 11.71 -4.00 -8.79
N CYS A 74 12.13 -3.68 -7.58
CA CYS A 74 12.16 -2.31 -7.08
C CYS A 74 13.41 -1.58 -7.58
N ARG A 75 13.23 -0.47 -8.31
CA ARG A 75 14.35 0.41 -8.70
C ARG A 75 14.92 1.22 -7.53
N GLY A 76 14.16 1.39 -6.44
CA GLY A 76 14.62 2.08 -5.24
C GLY A 76 15.67 1.32 -4.41
N CYS A 77 15.54 -0.01 -4.30
CA CYS A 77 16.45 -0.84 -3.49
C CYS A 77 17.06 -2.03 -4.24
N GLY A 78 16.76 -2.19 -5.53
CA GLY A 78 17.28 -3.27 -6.39
C GLY A 78 16.76 -4.67 -6.05
N ARG A 79 15.70 -4.77 -5.23
CA ARG A 79 15.13 -6.05 -4.77
C ARG A 79 13.77 -6.32 -5.38
#